data_AF-A0A0L6UC82-F1
#
_entry.id   AF-A0A0L6UC82-F1
#
_cell.length_a   1.000
_cell.length_b   1.000
_cell.length_c   1.000
_cell.angle_alpha   90.00
_cell.angle_beta   90.00
_cell.angle_gamma   90.00
#
_symmetry.space_group_name_H-M   'P 1'
#
loop_
_entity.id
_entity.type
_entity.pdbx_description
1 polymer ?
#
loop_
_entity_poly.entity_id
_entity_poly.type
_entity_poly.pdbx_seq_one_letter_code
_entity_poly.pdbx_strand_id
1 'polypeptide(L)'
;MKSLGRLYNQARLTQIYSIPKVGKIRVSLQSDATLGIAQSRGERSYQEDSVCVGSLNLSHAELAKTVRKGEHYQKLIANNQAKYRKRTPRNNSSSSSLSAGKGSNFFHQSLFVALFDGHGGADSAQYLAKNLPRILEESHSSDIPKVIRNYRSIGGYFRRFRGGFLEHIAQQVYPPTHPDQPHHHHQTQNQQDNPEPDEKKPEVVMGVDERLSLSFLLADQELMKRFPKSGAVATAVMLTPLGMESEEDGSSMTYPYFSSPLLSLVVAHVGDTSGLLCSAIDGKVVALTEDHHPDSRVEAERLRRIGTGLITDSFGESRWGGSLANSRGLGDAAFKSLGVTGEPDIINKIINGVFFLPPLVFLPSPALNFVLICTGEHWEFLILVSDGISNVITNQEIIDLCKGAKTPKEAANRVVDFAETLGGRDNMTAIVVPLLRWGNGAGQDLTVERREYRMKQLTTSGGSGRQKRM
;
A
#
# COMPACT_ATOMS: atom_id res chain seq x y z
N MET A 1 -19.23 -3.67 30.88
CA MET A 1 -19.08 -3.79 29.41
C MET A 1 -18.96 -2.47 28.62
N LYS A 2 -19.04 -1.28 29.23
CA LYS A 2 -18.87 0.02 28.53
C LYS A 2 -17.50 0.71 28.69
N SER A 3 -16.54 0.11 29.42
CA SER A 3 -15.24 0.73 29.73
C SER A 3 -14.03 0.17 28.96
N LEU A 4 -14.15 -0.96 28.26
CA LEU A 4 -13.07 -1.55 27.43
C LEU A 4 -13.05 -1.01 25.99
N GLY A 5 -14.15 -0.41 25.50
CA GLY A 5 -14.26 0.11 24.13
C GLY A 5 -13.65 1.51 23.90
N ARG A 6 -13.17 2.20 24.95
CA ARG A 6 -12.57 3.54 24.82
C ARG A 6 -11.04 3.54 24.63
N LEU A 7 -10.35 2.43 24.88
CA LEU A 7 -8.87 2.36 24.78
C LEU A 7 -8.36 1.76 23.46
N TYR A 8 -9.24 1.19 22.63
CA TYR A 8 -8.85 0.50 21.39
C TYR A 8 -9.08 1.33 20.11
N ASN A 9 -9.49 2.59 20.23
CA ASN A 9 -10.10 3.35 19.13
C ASN A 9 -9.25 4.50 18.53
N GLN A 10 -7.94 4.54 18.82
CA GLN A 10 -7.02 5.46 18.16
C GLN A 10 -5.90 4.66 17.52
N ALA A 11 -5.65 4.93 16.23
CA ALA A 11 -4.42 4.53 15.57
C ALA A 11 -3.26 4.88 16.50
N ARG A 12 -2.42 3.89 16.83
CA ARG A 12 -1.32 4.12 17.79
C ARG A 12 -0.29 5.00 17.11
N LEU A 13 -0.23 6.27 17.48
CA LEU A 13 0.70 7.23 16.87
C LEU A 13 2.11 7.17 17.48
N THR A 14 2.41 6.10 18.22
CA THR A 14 3.71 5.89 18.87
C THR A 14 4.17 4.47 18.63
N GLN A 15 5.40 4.32 18.16
CA GLN A 15 6.13 3.06 18.08
C GLN A 15 7.15 2.96 19.22
N ILE A 16 7.38 1.76 19.71
CA ILE A 16 8.27 1.47 20.83
C ILE A 16 9.28 0.41 20.38
N TYR A 17 10.54 0.78 20.33
CA TYR A 17 11.62 -0.12 19.95
C TYR A 17 12.52 -0.39 21.15
N SER A 18 12.95 -1.64 21.33
CA SER A 18 13.95 -1.99 22.33
C SER A 18 15.29 -2.13 21.62
N ILE A 19 16.16 -1.14 21.80
CA ILE A 19 17.49 -1.11 21.18
C ILE A 19 18.52 -1.61 22.21
N PRO A 20 19.33 -2.62 21.91
CA PRO A 20 20.43 -3.07 22.76
C PRO A 20 21.35 -1.92 23.17
N LYS A 21 21.79 -1.90 24.44
CA LYS A 21 22.66 -0.87 25.04
C LYS A 21 22.05 0.54 25.16
N VAL A 22 21.02 0.88 24.38
CA VAL A 22 20.30 2.18 24.44
C VAL A 22 19.04 2.09 25.31
N GLY A 23 18.35 0.95 25.32
CA GLY A 23 17.10 0.73 26.05
C GLY A 23 15.86 0.92 25.17
N LYS A 24 14.71 1.21 25.80
CA LYS A 24 13.43 1.40 25.08
C LYS A 24 13.32 2.83 24.57
N ILE A 25 13.20 2.99 23.26
CA ILE A 25 12.91 4.28 22.62
C ILE A 25 11.42 4.36 22.25
N ARG A 26 10.87 5.57 22.31
CA ARG A 26 9.51 5.88 21.85
C ARG A 26 9.60 6.83 20.67
N VAL A 27 9.06 6.42 19.54
CA VAL A 27 9.03 7.18 18.30
C VAL A 27 7.61 7.66 18.07
N SER A 28 7.40 8.99 18.06
CA SER A 28 6.12 9.57 17.66
C SER A 28 6.01 9.60 16.14
N LEU A 29 4.91 9.08 15.60
CA LEU A 29 4.57 9.14 14.18
C LEU A 29 3.97 10.50 13.76
N GLN A 30 3.76 11.42 14.70
CA GLN A 30 3.27 12.78 14.43
C GLN A 30 4.41 13.81 14.31
N SER A 31 5.65 13.38 14.50
CA SER A 31 6.79 14.30 14.44
C SER A 31 7.11 14.63 12.98
N ASP A 32 7.36 15.91 12.69
CA ASP A 32 7.79 16.38 11.37
C ASP A 32 9.10 15.74 10.88
N ALA A 33 9.88 15.16 11.81
CA ALA A 33 11.11 14.44 11.53
C ALA A 33 10.89 12.95 11.22
N THR A 34 9.76 12.36 11.61
CA THR A 34 9.48 10.93 11.37
C THR A 34 8.66 10.75 10.09
N LEU A 35 7.65 11.58 9.87
CA LEU A 35 6.81 11.54 8.66
C LEU A 35 6.50 12.97 8.20
N GLY A 36 6.44 13.16 6.89
CA GLY A 36 6.05 14.43 6.29
C GLY A 36 4.65 14.32 5.71
N ILE A 37 3.72 15.14 6.16
CA ILE A 37 2.37 15.20 5.58
C ILE A 37 2.10 16.66 5.21
N ALA A 38 1.74 16.94 3.96
CA ALA A 38 1.33 18.26 3.51
C ALA A 38 0.01 18.15 2.75
N GLN A 39 -0.88 19.11 2.95
CA GLN A 39 -2.19 19.17 2.30
C GLN A 39 -2.49 20.61 1.89
N SER A 40 -3.02 20.79 0.68
CA SER A 40 -3.64 22.03 0.20
C SER A 40 -5.03 21.73 -0.33
N ARG A 41 -5.97 22.63 -0.05
CA ARG A 41 -7.39 22.46 -0.37
C ARG A 41 -7.68 23.07 -1.74
N GLY A 42 -8.24 22.26 -2.64
CA GLY A 42 -8.69 22.71 -3.95
C GLY A 42 -9.97 23.55 -3.92
N GLU A 43 -10.45 23.94 -5.10
CA GLU A 43 -11.62 24.81 -5.25
C GLU A 43 -12.96 24.05 -5.15
N ARG A 44 -12.93 22.72 -5.30
CA ARG A 44 -14.15 21.89 -5.35
C ARG A 44 -14.59 21.52 -3.94
N SER A 45 -15.78 21.98 -3.53
CA SER A 45 -16.29 21.81 -2.16
C SER A 45 -16.72 20.38 -1.80
N TYR A 46 -16.81 19.47 -2.78
CA TYR A 46 -17.29 18.10 -2.61
C TYR A 46 -16.18 17.04 -2.72
N GLN A 47 -14.94 17.46 -2.94
CA GLN A 47 -13.75 16.60 -2.85
C GLN A 47 -13.00 16.95 -1.57
N GLU A 48 -12.53 15.92 -0.87
CA GLU A 48 -11.75 16.06 0.35
C GLU A 48 -10.79 14.88 0.50
N ASP A 49 -9.50 15.20 0.54
CA ASP A 49 -8.47 14.24 0.88
C ASP A 49 -8.44 13.96 2.38
N SER A 50 -8.17 12.71 2.74
CA SER A 50 -7.88 12.32 4.12
C SER A 50 -6.64 11.45 4.17
N VAL A 51 -5.93 11.52 5.30
CA VAL A 51 -4.73 10.73 5.54
C VAL A 51 -4.89 9.93 6.82
N CYS A 52 -4.24 8.77 6.86
CA CYS A 52 -4.14 7.96 8.06
C CYS A 52 -2.71 7.52 8.30
N VAL A 53 -2.26 7.64 9.53
CA VAL A 53 -0.99 7.12 10.00
C VAL A 53 -1.23 6.36 11.30
N GLY A 54 -0.59 5.21 11.46
CA GLY A 54 -0.69 4.44 12.69
C GLY A 54 0.38 3.36 12.82
N SER A 55 0.61 2.92 14.03
CA SER A 55 1.35 1.70 14.34
C SER A 55 0.37 0.56 14.54
N LEU A 56 0.45 -0.46 13.70
CA LEU A 56 -0.37 -1.66 13.80
C LEU A 56 0.46 -2.84 14.27
N ASN A 57 -0.18 -3.74 15.00
CA ASN A 57 0.46 -4.92 15.55
C ASN A 57 0.17 -6.13 14.66
N LEU A 58 1.19 -6.64 13.99
CA LEU A 58 1.08 -7.86 13.18
C LEU A 58 1.58 -9.07 13.95
N SER A 59 0.90 -10.20 13.83
CA SER A 59 1.40 -11.44 14.39
C SER A 59 2.64 -11.92 13.64
N HIS A 60 3.52 -12.64 14.32
CA HIS A 60 4.69 -13.25 13.68
C HIS A 60 4.31 -14.20 12.53
N ALA A 61 3.18 -14.92 12.65
CA ALA A 61 2.71 -15.85 11.62
C ALA A 61 2.27 -15.13 10.34
N GLU A 62 1.55 -14.01 10.46
CA GLU A 62 1.17 -13.15 9.34
C GLU A 62 2.39 -12.58 8.62
N LEU A 63 3.33 -12.04 9.40
CA LEU A 63 4.54 -11.45 8.85
C LEU A 63 5.39 -12.51 8.14
N ALA A 64 5.58 -13.69 8.75
CA ALA A 64 6.34 -14.77 8.14
C ALA A 64 5.73 -15.24 6.82
N LYS A 65 4.40 -15.37 6.74
CA LYS A 65 3.71 -15.70 5.48
C LYS A 65 3.92 -14.62 4.42
N THR A 66 3.81 -13.35 4.81
CA THR A 66 3.99 -12.18 3.94
C THR A 66 5.41 -12.11 3.36
N VAL A 67 6.43 -12.26 4.22
CA VAL A 67 7.83 -12.18 3.83
C VAL A 67 8.19 -13.32 2.87
N ARG A 68 7.74 -14.55 3.15
CA ARG A 68 7.96 -15.70 2.25
C ARG A 68 7.39 -15.45 0.85
N LYS A 69 6.21 -14.82 0.76
CA LYS A 69 5.60 -14.43 -0.53
C LYS A 69 6.43 -13.36 -1.23
N GLY A 70 6.83 -12.31 -0.52
CA GLY A 70 7.66 -11.22 -1.06
C GLY A 70 8.99 -11.73 -1.63
N GLU A 71 9.70 -12.56 -0.87
CA GLU A 71 10.95 -13.20 -1.33
C GLU A 71 10.74 -14.07 -2.57
N HIS A 72 9.64 -14.84 -2.61
CA HIS A 72 9.32 -15.68 -3.76
C HIS A 72 9.08 -14.85 -5.02
N TYR A 73 8.31 -13.76 -4.92
CA TYR A 73 8.06 -12.85 -6.05
C TYR A 73 9.34 -12.19 -6.54
N GLN A 74 10.20 -11.70 -5.64
CA GLN A 74 11.49 -11.12 -6.03
C GLN A 74 12.39 -12.13 -6.74
N LYS A 75 12.47 -13.38 -6.26
CA LYS A 75 13.21 -14.45 -6.93
C LYS A 75 12.65 -14.73 -8.32
N LEU A 76 11.33 -14.72 -8.49
CA LEU A 76 10.69 -14.95 -9.79
C LEU A 76 10.99 -13.83 -10.79
N ILE A 77 10.95 -12.57 -10.34
CA ILE A 77 11.33 -11.40 -11.15
C ILE A 77 12.81 -11.50 -11.55
N ALA A 78 13.71 -11.76 -10.59
CA ALA A 78 15.14 -11.90 -10.85
C ALA A 78 15.43 -13.03 -11.86
N ASN A 79 14.75 -14.17 -11.73
CA ASN A 79 14.87 -15.30 -12.66
C ASN A 79 14.35 -14.96 -14.06
N ASN A 80 13.23 -14.25 -14.15
CA ASN A 80 12.67 -13.81 -15.43
C ASN A 80 13.59 -12.79 -16.11
N GLN A 81 14.15 -11.84 -15.38
CA GLN A 81 15.15 -10.89 -15.89
C GLN A 81 16.45 -11.60 -16.32
N ALA A 82 16.90 -12.61 -15.56
CA ALA A 82 18.06 -13.43 -15.90
C ALA A 82 17.83 -14.27 -17.16
N LYS A 83 16.59 -14.71 -17.43
CA LYS A 83 16.22 -15.43 -18.67
C LYS A 83 16.41 -14.58 -19.93
N TYR A 84 16.42 -13.25 -19.81
CA TYR A 84 16.70 -12.29 -20.90
C TYR A 84 18.17 -11.79 -20.92
N ARG A 85 19.02 -12.14 -19.94
CA ARG A 85 20.48 -11.97 -20.02
C ARG A 85 21.13 -13.27 -20.52
N LYS A 86 22.04 -13.18 -21.50
CA LYS A 86 22.80 -14.35 -21.97
C LYS A 86 23.48 -15.06 -20.77
N ARG A 87 23.34 -16.39 -20.77
CA ARG A 87 23.79 -17.37 -19.74
C ARG A 87 25.07 -16.96 -18.99
N THR A 88 24.94 -16.82 -17.67
CA THR A 88 26.03 -16.93 -16.69
C THR A 88 25.75 -18.10 -15.71
N PRO A 89 26.78 -18.67 -15.06
CA PRO A 89 26.70 -19.96 -14.40
C PRO A 89 25.84 -19.92 -13.14
N ARG A 90 25.18 -21.05 -12.90
CA ARG A 90 24.24 -21.30 -11.81
C ARG A 90 25.01 -21.50 -10.50
N ASN A 91 24.88 -20.57 -9.55
CA ASN A 91 25.28 -20.80 -8.15
C ASN A 91 24.03 -21.06 -7.31
N ASN A 92 23.99 -22.22 -6.67
CA ASN A 92 22.99 -22.57 -5.67
C ASN A 92 23.38 -21.87 -4.36
N SER A 93 22.68 -20.79 -4.00
CA SER A 93 22.74 -20.21 -2.66
C SER A 93 21.54 -20.68 -1.84
N SER A 94 21.83 -21.33 -0.71
CA SER A 94 20.88 -21.76 0.31
C SER A 94 20.04 -20.59 0.83
N SER A 95 18.73 -20.79 0.89
CA SER A 95 17.77 -19.90 1.53
C SER A 95 18.10 -19.73 3.02
N SER A 96 18.35 -18.50 3.47
CA SER A 96 18.34 -18.16 4.90
C SER A 96 16.91 -18.31 5.41
N SER A 97 16.63 -19.44 6.05
CA SER A 97 15.38 -19.64 6.77
C SER A 97 15.38 -18.73 7.99
N LEU A 98 14.51 -17.72 8.02
CA LEU A 98 14.14 -17.07 9.27
C LEU A 98 13.66 -18.16 10.24
N SER A 99 14.41 -18.33 11.34
CA SER A 99 14.12 -19.31 12.36
C SER A 99 12.77 -18.98 13.00
N ALA A 100 11.78 -19.84 12.79
CA ALA A 100 10.49 -19.73 13.45
C ALA A 100 10.70 -20.07 14.94
N GLY A 101 10.98 -19.05 15.74
CA GLY A 101 11.09 -19.17 17.19
C GLY A 101 9.81 -19.80 17.76
N LYS A 102 9.95 -20.96 18.41
CA LYS A 102 8.84 -21.64 19.10
C LYS A 102 8.37 -20.78 20.27
N GLY A 103 7.08 -20.45 20.28
CA GLY A 103 6.32 -20.20 21.51
C GLY A 103 6.43 -18.80 22.11
N SER A 104 5.74 -17.82 21.52
CA SER A 104 5.08 -16.70 22.21
C SER A 104 4.40 -15.79 21.18
N ASN A 105 3.22 -15.25 21.50
CA ASN A 105 2.49 -14.29 20.67
C ASN A 105 3.22 -12.93 20.63
N PHE A 106 4.39 -12.87 19.97
CA PHE A 106 5.09 -11.62 19.71
C PHE A 106 4.44 -10.91 18.52
N PHE A 107 4.05 -9.66 18.75
CA PHE A 107 3.55 -8.77 17.71
C PHE A 107 4.67 -7.87 17.19
N HIS A 108 4.73 -7.69 15.87
CA HIS A 108 5.63 -6.75 15.21
C HIS A 108 4.90 -5.44 15.00
N GLN A 109 5.51 -4.34 15.45
CA GLN A 109 4.99 -3.00 15.17
C GLN A 109 5.30 -2.62 13.72
N SER A 110 4.25 -2.38 12.97
CA SER A 110 4.32 -1.99 11.56
C SER A 110 3.79 -0.58 11.40
N LEU A 111 4.48 0.22 10.60
CA LEU A 111 4.00 1.53 10.18
C LEU A 111 2.92 1.33 9.12
N PHE A 112 1.73 1.85 9.39
CA PHE A 112 0.63 1.97 8.45
C PHE A 112 0.49 3.44 8.04
N VAL A 113 0.50 3.70 6.74
CA VAL A 113 0.28 5.02 6.14
C VAL A 113 -0.71 4.85 5.00
N ALA A 114 -1.75 5.68 4.94
CA ALA A 114 -2.70 5.65 3.85
C ALA A 114 -3.12 7.06 3.43
N LEU A 115 -3.26 7.23 2.12
CA LEU A 115 -3.85 8.40 1.48
C LEU A 115 -5.20 8.00 0.89
N PHE A 116 -6.22 8.81 1.13
CA PHE A 116 -7.55 8.69 0.57
C PHE A 116 -7.90 9.99 -0.13
N ASP A 117 -8.21 9.92 -1.42
CA ASP A 117 -8.83 11.04 -2.14
C ASP A 117 -10.32 10.72 -2.27
N GLY A 118 -11.14 11.59 -1.68
CA GLY A 118 -12.57 11.39 -1.49
C GLY A 118 -13.39 12.25 -2.45
N HIS A 119 -14.46 11.66 -3.00
CA HIS A 119 -15.41 12.35 -3.86
C HIS A 119 -16.87 12.09 -3.45
N GLY A 120 -17.76 12.95 -3.92
CA GLY A 120 -19.17 12.92 -3.53
C GLY A 120 -19.39 13.30 -2.05
N GLY A 121 -18.46 14.07 -1.47
CA GLY A 121 -18.42 14.47 -0.06
C GLY A 121 -17.21 13.92 0.70
N ALA A 122 -17.00 14.42 1.91
CA ALA A 122 -15.87 14.05 2.76
C ALA A 122 -16.02 12.71 3.49
N ASP A 123 -17.24 12.16 3.52
CA ASP A 123 -17.63 11.08 4.43
C ASP A 123 -16.81 9.81 4.22
N SER A 124 -16.60 9.39 2.96
CA SER A 124 -15.86 8.16 2.66
C SER A 124 -14.38 8.26 3.05
N ALA A 125 -13.69 9.32 2.63
CA ALA A 125 -12.29 9.52 2.95
C ALA A 125 -12.05 9.66 4.47
N GLN A 126 -12.89 10.43 5.17
CA GLN A 126 -12.80 10.56 6.64
C GLN A 126 -13.13 9.25 7.36
N TYR A 127 -14.13 8.51 6.89
CA TYR A 127 -14.48 7.21 7.45
C TYR A 127 -13.33 6.23 7.31
N LEU A 128 -12.72 6.13 6.13
CA LEU A 128 -11.58 5.26 5.86
C LEU A 128 -10.39 5.64 6.73
N ALA A 129 -10.03 6.93 6.79
CA ALA A 129 -8.92 7.40 7.61
C ALA A 129 -9.08 7.04 9.10
N LYS A 130 -10.33 7.06 9.60
CA LYS A 130 -10.63 6.73 10.99
C LYS A 130 -10.76 5.24 11.27
N ASN A 131 -11.27 4.45 10.32
CA ASN A 131 -11.72 3.07 10.58
C ASN A 131 -10.89 1.99 9.89
N LEU A 132 -10.21 2.28 8.78
CA LEU A 132 -9.46 1.25 8.04
C LEU A 132 -8.39 0.55 8.90
N PRO A 133 -7.60 1.24 9.75
CA PRO A 133 -6.64 0.56 10.62
C PRO A 133 -7.29 -0.44 11.57
N ARG A 134 -8.45 -0.08 12.11
CA ARG A 134 -9.24 -0.94 13.00
C ARG A 134 -9.82 -2.13 12.24
N ILE A 135 -10.39 -1.91 11.05
CA ILE A 135 -10.91 -2.98 10.19
C ILE A 135 -9.78 -3.96 9.83
N LEU A 136 -8.57 -3.47 9.60
CA LEU A 136 -7.41 -4.30 9.32
C LEU A 136 -7.06 -5.21 10.51
N GLU A 137 -6.92 -4.65 11.72
CA GLU A 137 -6.57 -5.44 12.92
C GLU A 137 -7.68 -6.42 13.32
N GLU A 138 -8.95 -6.09 13.10
CA GLU A 138 -10.10 -6.93 13.44
C GLU A 138 -10.51 -7.93 12.35
N SER A 139 -9.92 -7.86 11.16
CA SER A 139 -10.31 -8.75 10.05
C SER A 139 -9.79 -10.18 10.25
N HIS A 140 -10.63 -11.18 9.99
CA HIS A 140 -10.30 -12.60 10.15
C HIS A 140 -10.60 -13.38 8.88
N SER A 141 -9.92 -14.52 8.68
CA SER A 141 -10.15 -15.35 7.48
C SER A 141 -11.58 -15.89 7.38
N SER A 142 -12.27 -16.00 8.52
CA SER A 142 -13.69 -16.34 8.63
C SER A 142 -14.65 -15.27 8.05
N ASP A 143 -14.20 -14.03 7.85
CA ASP A 143 -15.02 -12.98 7.24
C ASP A 143 -15.14 -13.12 5.72
N ILE A 144 -14.17 -13.79 5.08
CA ILE A 144 -14.04 -13.90 3.62
C ILE A 144 -15.33 -14.44 2.95
N PRO A 145 -15.94 -15.55 3.42
CA PRO A 145 -17.13 -16.08 2.78
C PRO A 145 -18.31 -15.11 2.80
N LYS A 146 -18.46 -14.35 3.90
CA LYS A 146 -19.52 -13.34 4.05
C LYS A 146 -19.28 -12.16 3.12
N VAL A 147 -18.05 -11.69 3.02
CA VAL A 147 -17.66 -10.62 2.08
C VAL A 147 -17.98 -11.02 0.65
N ILE A 148 -17.57 -12.21 0.21
CA ILE A 148 -17.86 -12.71 -1.15
C ILE A 148 -19.37 -12.80 -1.40
N ARG A 149 -20.14 -13.34 -0.44
CA ARG A 149 -21.61 -13.44 -0.56
C ARG A 149 -22.27 -12.07 -0.73
N ASN A 150 -21.84 -11.09 0.06
CA ASN A 150 -22.37 -9.72 -0.01
C ASN A 150 -22.06 -9.09 -1.38
N TYR A 151 -20.83 -9.20 -1.88
CA TYR A 151 -20.51 -8.73 -3.24
C TYR A 151 -21.36 -9.42 -4.31
N ARG A 152 -21.54 -10.75 -4.22
CA ARG A 152 -22.40 -11.50 -5.15
C ARG A 152 -23.85 -11.03 -5.14
N SER A 153 -24.36 -10.59 -3.99
CA SER A 153 -25.72 -10.04 -3.87
C SER A 153 -25.93 -8.70 -4.57
N ILE A 154 -24.86 -7.94 -4.87
CA ILE A 154 -24.93 -6.71 -5.68
C ILE A 154 -25.41 -7.04 -7.11
N GLY A 155 -25.11 -8.25 -7.61
CA GLY A 155 -25.43 -8.65 -8.97
C GLY A 155 -24.49 -8.01 -10.00
N GLY A 156 -24.94 -7.96 -11.26
CA GLY A 156 -24.13 -7.42 -12.36
C GLY A 156 -22.77 -8.11 -12.49
N TYR A 157 -21.70 -7.31 -12.52
CA TYR A 157 -20.32 -7.78 -12.54
C TYR A 157 -20.02 -8.80 -11.42
N PHE A 158 -20.47 -8.52 -10.19
CA PHE A 158 -20.12 -9.31 -9.02
C PHE A 158 -20.90 -10.62 -8.87
N ARG A 159 -21.89 -10.91 -9.73
CA ARG A 159 -22.68 -12.15 -9.66
C ARG A 159 -21.82 -13.43 -9.61
N ARG A 160 -20.67 -13.40 -10.29
CA ARG A 160 -19.69 -14.50 -10.37
C ARG A 160 -18.41 -14.26 -9.56
N PHE A 161 -18.41 -13.28 -8.66
CA PHE A 161 -17.25 -12.96 -7.84
C PHE A 161 -16.88 -14.12 -6.92
N ARG A 162 -15.59 -14.50 -6.92
CA ARG A 162 -15.04 -15.63 -6.15
C ARG A 162 -14.08 -15.22 -5.03
N GLY A 163 -13.91 -13.92 -4.81
CA GLY A 163 -12.98 -13.38 -3.80
C GLY A 163 -11.70 -12.78 -4.37
N GLY A 164 -11.47 -12.86 -5.69
CA GLY A 164 -10.30 -12.24 -6.33
C GLY A 164 -9.00 -12.75 -5.73
N PHE A 165 -8.16 -11.84 -5.22
CA PHE A 165 -6.92 -12.16 -4.52
C PHE A 165 -7.10 -13.17 -3.36
N LEU A 166 -8.26 -13.13 -2.70
CA LEU A 166 -8.60 -13.98 -1.55
C LEU A 166 -9.20 -15.34 -1.93
N GLU A 167 -9.40 -15.64 -3.22
CA GLU A 167 -10.07 -16.88 -3.67
C GLU A 167 -9.38 -18.14 -3.11
N HIS A 168 -8.06 -18.15 -3.06
CA HIS A 168 -7.28 -19.27 -2.52
C HIS A 168 -7.53 -19.53 -1.03
N ILE A 169 -7.77 -18.48 -0.23
CA ILE A 169 -8.14 -18.61 1.20
C ILE A 169 -9.63 -18.96 1.31
N ALA A 170 -10.47 -18.36 0.48
CA ALA A 170 -11.90 -18.64 0.45
C ALA A 170 -12.17 -20.14 0.26
N GLN A 171 -11.42 -20.82 -0.61
CA GLN A 171 -11.52 -22.26 -0.83
C GLN A 171 -11.10 -23.10 0.39
N GLN A 172 -10.20 -22.60 1.25
CA GLN A 172 -9.75 -23.29 2.45
C GLN A 172 -10.75 -23.14 3.60
N VAL A 173 -11.32 -21.93 3.75
CA VAL A 173 -12.30 -21.61 4.80
C VAL A 173 -13.69 -22.11 4.43
N TYR A 174 -14.01 -22.13 3.14
CA TYR A 174 -15.32 -22.50 2.60
C TYR A 174 -15.15 -23.25 1.26
N PRO A 175 -14.77 -24.55 1.29
CA PRO A 175 -14.64 -25.33 0.07
C PRO A 175 -16.00 -25.44 -0.64
N PRO A 176 -16.04 -25.31 -1.98
CA PRO A 176 -17.28 -25.47 -2.73
C PRO A 176 -17.83 -26.88 -2.51
N THR A 177 -19.07 -26.98 -2.02
CA THR A 177 -19.82 -28.23 -2.07
C THR A 177 -19.95 -28.64 -3.53
N HIS A 178 -19.52 -29.87 -3.86
CA HIS A 178 -19.60 -30.40 -5.23
C HIS A 178 -21.04 -30.28 -5.76
N PRO A 179 -21.27 -29.73 -6.96
CA PRO A 179 -22.62 -29.61 -7.53
C PRO A 179 -23.32 -30.93 -7.87
N ASP A 180 -22.63 -32.08 -7.76
CA ASP A 180 -23.09 -33.37 -8.30
C ASP A 180 -23.47 -34.41 -7.23
N GLN A 181 -23.72 -34.02 -5.98
CA GLN A 181 -24.39 -34.92 -5.03
C GLN A 181 -25.89 -34.63 -5.00
N PRO A 182 -26.74 -35.54 -5.52
CA PRO A 182 -28.18 -35.36 -5.45
C PRO A 182 -28.61 -35.32 -3.99
N HIS A 183 -29.22 -34.21 -3.59
CA HIS A 183 -29.92 -34.09 -2.32
C HIS A 183 -31.10 -35.06 -2.30
N HIS A 184 -30.89 -36.28 -1.80
CA HIS A 184 -32.01 -37.10 -1.33
C HIS A 184 -32.58 -36.45 -0.07
N HIS A 185 -33.70 -35.74 -0.23
CA HIS A 185 -34.61 -35.47 0.88
C HIS A 185 -35.17 -36.81 1.39
N HIS A 186 -34.56 -37.35 2.43
CA HIS A 186 -35.28 -38.20 3.37
C HIS A 186 -35.49 -37.43 4.65
N GLN A 187 -36.75 -37.03 4.84
CA GLN A 187 -37.30 -36.71 6.14
C GLN A 187 -37.26 -37.98 6.99
N THR A 188 -36.45 -37.98 8.03
CA THR A 188 -36.67 -38.84 9.19
C THR A 188 -36.60 -37.96 10.43
N GLN A 189 -37.74 -37.86 11.09
CA GLN A 189 -37.91 -37.24 12.40
C GLN A 189 -37.21 -38.08 13.48
N ASN A 190 -36.78 -37.38 14.54
CA ASN A 190 -36.36 -37.88 15.85
C ASN A 190 -34.98 -38.54 15.97
N GLN A 191 -33.99 -37.75 16.43
CA GLN A 191 -33.17 -38.09 17.58
C GLN A 191 -32.50 -36.82 18.16
N GLN A 192 -32.65 -36.64 19.47
CA GLN A 192 -31.95 -35.64 20.27
C GLN A 192 -30.50 -36.08 20.43
N ASP A 193 -29.62 -35.62 19.54
CA ASP A 193 -28.19 -35.66 19.78
C ASP A 193 -27.72 -34.26 20.19
N ASN A 194 -27.17 -34.20 21.41
CA ASN A 194 -26.42 -33.05 21.88
C ASN A 194 -25.34 -32.70 20.83
N PRO A 195 -25.19 -31.43 20.41
CA PRO A 195 -24.05 -31.08 19.57
C PRO A 195 -22.79 -31.30 20.42
N GLU A 196 -21.94 -32.24 20.00
CA GLU A 196 -20.56 -32.31 20.45
C GLU A 196 -19.91 -30.92 20.31
N PRO A 197 -19.04 -30.50 21.25
CA PRO A 197 -18.38 -29.22 21.13
C PRO A 197 -17.55 -29.20 19.85
N ASP A 198 -17.97 -28.36 18.89
CA ASP A 198 -17.26 -28.07 17.64
C ASP A 198 -15.75 -28.04 17.90
N GLU A 199 -15.03 -29.05 17.41
CA GLU A 199 -13.58 -28.95 17.23
C GLU A 199 -13.35 -27.75 16.32
N LYS A 200 -13.01 -26.60 16.92
CA LYS A 200 -12.72 -25.37 16.19
C LYS A 200 -11.63 -25.68 15.17
N LYS A 201 -12.02 -25.80 13.90
CA LYS A 201 -11.07 -25.91 12.80
C LYS A 201 -10.02 -24.79 12.95
N PRO A 202 -8.72 -25.11 12.85
CA PRO A 202 -7.69 -24.11 13.03
C PRO A 202 -7.89 -22.97 12.04
N GLU A 203 -7.86 -21.73 12.55
CA GLU A 203 -8.06 -20.52 11.75
C GLU A 203 -6.97 -20.44 10.66
N VAL A 204 -7.38 -20.21 9.42
CA VAL A 204 -6.44 -20.07 8.31
C VAL A 204 -5.65 -18.77 8.49
N VAL A 205 -4.33 -18.88 8.63
CA VAL A 205 -3.44 -17.73 8.80
C VAL A 205 -3.38 -16.93 7.51
N MET A 206 -3.79 -15.67 7.58
CA MET A 206 -3.63 -14.68 6.51
C MET A 206 -2.24 -14.04 6.58
N GLY A 207 -1.72 -13.58 5.46
CA GLY A 207 -0.62 -12.64 5.39
C GLY A 207 -1.16 -11.22 5.47
N VAL A 208 -0.26 -10.24 5.53
CA VAL A 208 -0.59 -8.81 5.54
C VAL A 208 -1.24 -8.39 4.23
N ASP A 209 -0.79 -8.97 3.11
CA ASP A 209 -1.36 -8.81 1.77
C ASP A 209 -2.84 -9.23 1.71
N GLU A 210 -3.17 -10.39 2.26
CA GLU A 210 -4.57 -10.83 2.31
C GLU A 210 -5.40 -10.04 3.30
N ARG A 211 -4.84 -9.73 4.47
CA ARG A 211 -5.51 -8.94 5.50
C ARG A 211 -5.85 -7.54 4.98
N LEU A 212 -4.92 -6.89 4.28
CA LEU A 212 -5.16 -5.61 3.60
C LEU A 212 -6.25 -5.74 2.55
N SER A 213 -6.17 -6.74 1.67
CA SER A 213 -7.20 -7.00 0.65
C SER A 213 -8.59 -7.17 1.26
N LEU A 214 -8.70 -7.99 2.31
CA LEU A 214 -9.95 -8.22 3.02
C LEU A 214 -10.46 -6.95 3.70
N SER A 215 -9.57 -6.16 4.31
CA SER A 215 -9.94 -4.91 4.98
C SER A 215 -10.51 -3.87 4.01
N PHE A 216 -9.97 -3.78 2.79
CA PHE A 216 -10.51 -2.91 1.73
C PHE A 216 -11.91 -3.36 1.33
N LEU A 217 -12.12 -4.66 1.11
CA LEU A 217 -13.44 -5.20 0.76
C LEU A 217 -14.48 -5.04 1.87
N LEU A 218 -14.08 -5.20 3.13
CA LEU A 218 -14.94 -4.96 4.30
C LEU A 218 -15.28 -3.47 4.44
N ALA A 219 -14.28 -2.60 4.31
CA ALA A 219 -14.48 -1.15 4.36
C ALA A 219 -15.41 -0.68 3.24
N ASP A 220 -15.25 -1.20 2.04
CA ASP A 220 -16.12 -0.92 0.90
C ASP A 220 -17.59 -1.27 1.19
N GLN A 221 -17.83 -2.45 1.75
CA GLN A 221 -19.19 -2.89 2.12
C GLN A 221 -19.83 -2.01 3.19
N GLU A 222 -19.04 -1.46 4.09
CA GLU A 222 -19.53 -0.56 5.12
C GLU A 222 -19.81 0.83 4.56
N LEU A 223 -18.94 1.33 3.66
CA LEU A 223 -19.16 2.58 2.93
C LEU A 223 -20.42 2.53 2.07
N MET A 224 -20.62 1.46 1.29
CA MET A 224 -21.82 1.29 0.46
C MET A 224 -23.12 1.38 1.27
N LYS A 225 -23.10 0.92 2.53
CA LYS A 225 -24.27 0.98 3.42
C LYS A 225 -24.45 2.33 4.09
N ARG A 226 -23.36 2.97 4.52
CA ARG A 226 -23.40 4.22 5.28
C ARG A 226 -23.48 5.47 4.40
N PHE A 227 -22.72 5.48 3.32
CA PHE A 227 -22.49 6.64 2.45
C PHE A 227 -22.63 6.25 0.98
N PRO A 228 -23.82 5.81 0.53
CA PRO A 228 -24.00 5.23 -0.82
C PRO A 228 -23.70 6.19 -1.99
N LYS A 229 -23.64 7.51 -1.73
CA LYS A 229 -23.38 8.57 -2.72
C LYS A 229 -21.95 9.12 -2.69
N SER A 230 -21.13 8.68 -1.72
CA SER A 230 -19.73 9.09 -1.60
C SER A 230 -18.83 7.91 -1.95
N GLY A 231 -17.65 8.24 -2.46
CA GLY A 231 -16.60 7.28 -2.73
C GLY A 231 -15.24 7.85 -2.35
N ALA A 232 -14.24 6.99 -2.40
CA ALA A 232 -12.85 7.38 -2.24
C ALA A 232 -11.95 6.39 -2.98
N VAL A 233 -10.86 6.93 -3.53
CA VAL A 233 -9.69 6.16 -3.95
C VAL A 233 -8.72 6.05 -2.79
N ALA A 234 -7.81 5.07 -2.81
CA ALA A 234 -6.93 4.82 -1.69
C ALA A 234 -5.60 4.20 -2.10
N THR A 235 -4.51 4.71 -1.53
CA THR A 235 -3.22 4.01 -1.47
C THR A 235 -2.82 3.83 -0.01
N ALA A 236 -2.77 2.58 0.45
CA ALA A 236 -2.35 2.22 1.79
C ALA A 236 -1.05 1.42 1.76
N VAL A 237 -0.16 1.72 2.70
CA VAL A 237 1.18 1.16 2.80
C VAL A 237 1.39 0.61 4.21
N MET A 238 1.84 -0.64 4.28
CA MET A 238 2.37 -1.26 5.48
C MET A 238 3.88 -1.43 5.33
N LEU A 239 4.64 -0.82 6.24
CA LEU A 239 6.08 -0.96 6.37
C LEU A 239 6.42 -1.65 7.69
N THR A 240 6.93 -2.87 7.59
CA THR A 240 7.30 -3.67 8.77
C THR A 240 8.81 -3.87 8.82
N PRO A 241 9.50 -3.34 9.85
CA PRO A 241 10.89 -3.67 10.11
C PRO A 241 11.06 -5.16 10.35
N LEU A 242 12.00 -5.77 9.64
CA LEU A 242 12.37 -7.17 9.84
C LEU A 242 13.57 -7.24 10.77
N GLY A 243 13.54 -8.23 11.68
CA GLY A 243 14.64 -8.46 12.62
C GLY A 243 15.89 -8.94 11.88
N MET A 244 17.04 -8.38 12.26
CA MET A 244 18.35 -8.85 11.83
C MET A 244 18.95 -9.72 12.94
N GLU A 245 19.41 -10.91 12.61
CA GLU A 245 20.13 -11.76 13.56
C GLU A 245 21.54 -11.22 13.78
N SER A 246 21.91 -11.00 15.04
CA SER A 246 23.29 -10.65 15.44
C SER A 246 24.16 -11.88 15.33
N GLU A 247 25.29 -11.78 14.61
CA GLU A 247 26.24 -12.88 14.45
C GLU A 247 26.98 -13.24 15.76
N GLU A 248 27.11 -12.30 16.70
CA GLU A 248 27.84 -12.52 17.95
C GLU A 248 27.01 -13.32 18.96
N ASP A 249 25.70 -13.03 19.06
CA ASP A 249 24.85 -13.51 20.16
C ASP A 249 23.61 -14.29 19.69
N GLY A 250 23.36 -14.38 18.38
CA GLY A 250 22.14 -14.97 17.80
C GLY A 250 20.85 -14.20 18.14
N SER A 251 20.95 -13.02 18.73
CA SER A 251 19.79 -12.20 19.10
C SER A 251 19.21 -11.47 17.89
N SER A 252 17.89 -11.47 17.75
CA SER A 252 17.21 -10.73 16.67
C SER A 252 16.99 -9.28 17.10
N MET A 253 17.59 -8.33 16.37
CA MET A 253 17.48 -6.90 16.61
C MET A 253 16.56 -6.25 15.58
N THR A 254 15.58 -5.47 16.06
CA THR A 254 14.64 -4.73 15.22
C THR A 254 14.89 -3.24 15.38
N TYR A 255 15.21 -2.57 14.27
CA TYR A 255 15.40 -1.12 14.22
C TYR A 255 14.08 -0.40 13.91
N PRO A 256 13.97 0.91 14.22
CA PRO A 256 12.91 1.75 13.68
C PRO A 256 12.87 1.69 12.16
N TYR A 257 11.68 1.84 11.55
CA TYR A 257 11.54 1.67 10.09
C TYR A 257 12.48 2.57 9.28
N PHE A 258 12.67 3.82 9.72
CA PHE A 258 13.53 4.80 9.05
C PHE A 258 15.03 4.50 9.19
N SER A 259 15.42 3.60 10.08
CA SER A 259 16.80 3.12 10.24
C SER A 259 16.93 1.63 9.99
N SER A 260 15.88 0.98 9.48
CA SER A 260 15.89 -0.46 9.28
C SER A 260 16.67 -0.81 8.02
N PRO A 261 17.65 -1.73 8.11
CA PRO A 261 18.35 -2.26 6.93
C PRO A 261 17.45 -3.16 6.08
N LEU A 262 16.37 -3.68 6.66
CA LEU A 262 15.47 -4.63 6.02
C LEU A 262 14.02 -4.31 6.36
N LEU A 263 13.19 -4.14 5.33
CA LEU A 263 11.78 -3.79 5.46
C LEU A 263 10.92 -4.71 4.60
N SER A 264 9.80 -5.17 5.15
CA SER A 264 8.69 -5.71 4.36
C SER A 264 7.77 -4.56 3.99
N LEU A 265 7.62 -4.29 2.69
CA LEU A 265 6.71 -3.29 2.12
C LEU A 265 5.52 -4.01 1.49
N VAL A 266 4.33 -3.73 1.99
CA VAL A 266 3.07 -4.14 1.36
C VAL A 266 2.24 -2.90 1.02
N VAL A 267 1.84 -2.76 -0.24
CA VAL A 267 0.98 -1.68 -0.71
C VAL A 267 -0.35 -2.27 -1.16
N ALA A 268 -1.44 -1.63 -0.80
CA ALA A 268 -2.79 -1.90 -1.29
C ALA A 268 -3.33 -0.63 -1.94
N HIS A 269 -3.73 -0.72 -3.21
CA HIS A 269 -4.07 0.45 -4.03
C HIS A 269 -5.39 0.26 -4.80
N VAL A 270 -6.22 1.30 -4.82
CA VAL A 270 -7.40 1.45 -5.69
C VAL A 270 -7.50 2.91 -6.16
N GLY A 271 -7.81 3.13 -7.44
CA GLY A 271 -7.92 4.45 -8.05
C GLY A 271 -6.63 4.96 -8.68
N ASP A 272 -6.36 6.25 -8.53
CA ASP A 272 -5.37 7.07 -9.28
C ASP A 272 -4.42 7.86 -8.37
N THR A 273 -4.44 7.59 -7.06
CA THR A 273 -3.39 8.06 -6.15
C THR A 273 -2.06 7.37 -6.43
N SER A 274 -0.95 8.10 -6.30
CA SER A 274 0.37 7.60 -6.68
C SER A 274 1.24 7.27 -5.47
N GLY A 275 1.76 6.04 -5.41
CA GLY A 275 2.84 5.65 -4.51
C GLY A 275 4.16 5.54 -5.26
N LEU A 276 5.18 6.31 -4.84
CA LEU A 276 6.46 6.42 -5.54
C LEU A 276 7.63 6.13 -4.59
N LEU A 277 8.65 5.44 -5.09
CA LEU A 277 9.91 5.25 -4.40
C LEU A 277 11.03 6.06 -5.08
N CYS A 278 11.87 6.69 -4.26
CA CYS A 278 13.07 7.39 -4.71
C CYS A 278 14.31 6.50 -4.54
N SER A 279 15.00 6.23 -5.64
CA SER A 279 16.30 5.55 -5.61
C SER A 279 17.37 6.46 -4.99
N ALA A 280 18.04 5.94 -3.96
CA ALA A 280 19.11 6.63 -3.27
C ALA A 280 20.41 6.72 -4.10
N ILE A 281 20.59 5.90 -5.14
CA ILE A 281 21.82 5.90 -5.96
C ILE A 281 21.70 6.87 -7.13
N ASP A 282 20.73 6.65 -8.02
CA ASP A 282 20.62 7.36 -9.28
C ASP A 282 19.56 8.47 -9.25
N GLY A 283 18.81 8.60 -8.15
CA GLY A 283 17.78 9.62 -8.00
C GLY A 283 16.55 9.40 -8.86
N LYS A 284 16.38 8.20 -9.44
CA LYS A 284 15.23 7.90 -10.30
C LYS A 284 14.01 7.48 -9.51
N VAL A 285 12.85 7.81 -10.06
CA VAL A 285 11.56 7.40 -9.53
C VAL A 285 11.21 5.99 -9.97
N VAL A 286 10.69 5.21 -9.03
CA VAL A 286 10.03 3.92 -9.30
C VAL A 286 8.61 4.01 -8.79
N ALA A 287 7.64 3.97 -9.71
CA ALA A 287 6.24 3.89 -9.35
C ALA A 287 5.93 2.53 -8.73
N LEU A 288 5.25 2.55 -7.58
CA LEU A 288 4.70 1.36 -6.94
C LEU A 288 3.30 1.08 -7.46
N THR A 289 2.48 2.11 -7.65
CA THR A 289 1.10 2.00 -8.10
C THR A 289 0.97 2.36 -9.59
N GLU A 290 -0.06 1.83 -10.23
CA GLU A 290 -0.50 2.19 -11.57
C GLU A 290 -1.96 2.64 -11.50
N ASP A 291 -2.32 3.68 -12.26
CA ASP A 291 -3.66 4.24 -12.23
C ASP A 291 -4.71 3.21 -12.70
N HIS A 292 -5.75 3.06 -11.89
CA HIS A 292 -6.91 2.23 -12.22
C HIS A 292 -7.88 3.00 -13.12
N HIS A 293 -7.41 3.31 -14.33
CA HIS A 293 -8.21 3.94 -15.36
C HIS A 293 -8.80 2.89 -16.33
N PRO A 294 -10.02 3.07 -16.88
CA PRO A 294 -10.62 2.14 -17.85
C PRO A 294 -9.76 1.87 -19.10
N ASP A 295 -8.87 2.81 -19.45
CA ASP A 295 -7.94 2.67 -20.58
C ASP A 295 -6.67 1.88 -20.23
N SER A 296 -6.37 1.68 -18.94
CA SER A 296 -5.21 0.92 -18.53
C SER A 296 -5.36 -0.52 -18.99
N ARG A 297 -4.27 -1.14 -19.45
CA ARG A 297 -4.34 -2.47 -20.10
C ARG A 297 -4.99 -3.52 -19.18
N VAL A 298 -4.62 -3.51 -17.92
CA VAL A 298 -5.11 -4.48 -16.90
C VAL A 298 -6.60 -4.28 -16.66
N GLU A 299 -7.05 -3.04 -16.50
CA GLU A 299 -8.45 -2.73 -16.21
C GLU A 299 -9.32 -2.89 -17.46
N ALA A 300 -8.84 -2.48 -18.63
CA ALA A 300 -9.52 -2.70 -19.90
C ALA A 300 -9.79 -4.19 -20.14
N GLU A 301 -8.84 -5.08 -19.88
CA GLU A 301 -9.04 -6.53 -20.02
C GLU A 301 -10.06 -7.09 -19.01
N ARG A 302 -10.07 -6.57 -17.78
CA ARG A 302 -11.04 -6.94 -16.74
C ARG A 302 -12.46 -6.51 -17.13
N LEU A 303 -12.59 -5.28 -17.61
CA LEU A 303 -13.86 -4.63 -17.94
C LEU A 303 -14.44 -5.05 -19.29
N ARG A 304 -13.61 -5.39 -20.29
CA ARG A 304 -14.04 -5.90 -21.61
C ARG A 304 -14.94 -7.14 -21.51
N ARG A 305 -14.75 -7.98 -20.48
CA ARG A 305 -15.57 -9.18 -20.26
C ARG A 305 -17.03 -8.85 -19.90
N ILE A 306 -17.34 -7.60 -19.57
CA ILE A 306 -18.67 -7.13 -19.16
C ILE A 306 -19.46 -6.58 -20.36
N GLY A 307 -18.80 -6.31 -21.50
CA GLY A 307 -19.44 -5.93 -22.76
C GLY A 307 -20.09 -4.55 -22.81
N THR A 308 -20.30 -3.88 -21.67
CA THR A 308 -20.94 -2.56 -21.57
C THR A 308 -20.26 -1.71 -20.52
N GLY A 309 -19.79 -0.50 -20.86
CA GLY A 309 -19.37 0.47 -19.83
C GLY A 309 -18.38 1.56 -20.24
N LEU A 310 -17.66 1.44 -21.36
CA LEU A 310 -16.78 2.53 -21.81
C LEU A 310 -17.61 3.55 -22.61
N ILE A 311 -17.78 4.74 -22.05
CA ILE A 311 -18.39 5.88 -22.75
C ILE A 311 -17.38 7.01 -22.71
N THR A 312 -16.98 7.49 -23.89
CA THR A 312 -16.12 8.67 -24.01
C THR A 312 -16.96 9.91 -23.74
N ASP A 313 -16.50 10.76 -22.84
CA ASP A 313 -17.20 12.02 -22.55
C ASP A 313 -17.03 13.05 -23.69
N SER A 314 -17.68 14.20 -23.55
CA SER A 314 -17.62 15.28 -24.57
C SER A 314 -16.24 15.95 -24.71
N PHE A 315 -15.29 15.67 -23.80
CA PHE A 315 -13.91 16.13 -23.84
C PHE A 315 -12.93 15.06 -24.36
N GLY A 316 -13.43 13.85 -24.68
CA GLY A 316 -12.60 12.77 -25.21
C GLY A 316 -12.02 11.83 -24.14
N GLU A 317 -12.37 12.01 -22.86
CA GLU A 317 -11.92 11.12 -21.78
C GLU A 317 -12.79 9.86 -21.70
N SER A 318 -12.14 8.69 -21.61
CA SER A 318 -12.82 7.43 -21.33
C SER A 318 -13.33 7.37 -19.90
N ARG A 319 -14.65 7.40 -19.70
CA ARG A 319 -15.27 7.25 -18.38
C ARG A 319 -16.03 5.94 -18.27
N TRP A 320 -15.82 5.22 -17.18
CA TRP A 320 -16.60 4.02 -16.88
C TRP A 320 -18.03 4.41 -16.49
N GLY A 321 -19.00 3.80 -17.16
CA GLY A 321 -20.41 4.15 -17.04
C GLY A 321 -20.73 5.59 -17.47
N GLY A 322 -19.82 6.27 -18.19
CA GLY A 322 -19.97 7.68 -18.60
C GLY A 322 -19.86 8.70 -17.47
N SER A 323 -19.45 8.31 -16.25
CA SER A 323 -19.39 9.23 -15.10
C SER A 323 -18.17 9.05 -14.20
N LEU A 324 -17.55 7.86 -14.15
CA LEU A 324 -16.39 7.61 -13.28
C LEU A 324 -15.09 7.56 -14.08
N ALA A 325 -14.08 8.29 -13.59
CA ALA A 325 -12.72 8.22 -14.10
C ALA A 325 -12.02 6.91 -13.70
N ASN A 326 -12.33 6.40 -12.50
CA ASN A 326 -11.65 5.23 -11.94
C ASN A 326 -12.47 3.94 -12.09
N SER A 327 -11.79 2.85 -12.46
CA SER A 327 -12.35 1.50 -12.55
C SER A 327 -12.32 0.74 -11.22
N ARG A 328 -11.58 1.26 -10.23
CA ARG A 328 -11.52 0.75 -8.86
C ARG A 328 -11.66 1.90 -7.86
N GLY A 329 -12.33 1.62 -6.74
CA GLY A 329 -12.62 2.61 -5.72
C GLY A 329 -13.45 2.01 -4.59
N LEU A 330 -13.46 2.69 -3.44
CA LEU A 330 -14.21 2.34 -2.25
C LEU A 330 -15.46 3.23 -2.15
N GLY A 331 -16.61 2.69 -1.75
CA GLY A 331 -17.89 3.42 -1.73
C GLY A 331 -18.64 3.30 -3.07
N ASP A 332 -19.11 4.42 -3.64
CA ASP A 332 -19.71 4.49 -4.98
C ASP A 332 -20.73 3.37 -5.30
N ALA A 333 -21.67 3.13 -4.37
CA ALA A 333 -22.55 1.96 -4.40
C ALA A 333 -23.31 1.81 -5.74
N ALA A 334 -23.66 2.93 -6.38
CA ALA A 334 -24.36 2.96 -7.66
C ALA A 334 -23.57 2.30 -8.82
N PHE A 335 -22.24 2.31 -8.76
CA PHE A 335 -21.38 1.87 -9.87
C PHE A 335 -20.77 0.47 -9.66
N LYS A 336 -21.00 -0.13 -8.49
CA LYS A 336 -20.49 -1.48 -8.16
C LYS A 336 -21.08 -2.56 -9.06
N SER A 337 -22.38 -2.50 -9.35
CA SER A 337 -23.02 -3.44 -10.28
C SER A 337 -22.43 -3.37 -11.69
N LEU A 338 -21.89 -2.21 -12.07
CA LEU A 338 -21.21 -1.96 -13.35
C LEU A 338 -19.75 -2.40 -13.36
N GLY A 339 -19.18 -2.85 -12.23
CA GLY A 339 -17.85 -3.43 -12.18
C GLY A 339 -16.74 -2.54 -11.61
N VAL A 340 -17.09 -1.40 -11.02
CA VAL A 340 -16.16 -0.70 -10.12
C VAL A 340 -15.92 -1.59 -8.91
N THR A 341 -14.66 -1.90 -8.62
CA THR A 341 -14.31 -2.83 -7.54
C THR A 341 -13.54 -2.18 -6.40
N GLY A 342 -13.84 -2.62 -5.18
CA GLY A 342 -13.07 -2.30 -3.99
C GLY A 342 -11.89 -3.25 -3.79
N GLU A 343 -11.62 -4.15 -4.73
CA GLU A 343 -10.45 -5.05 -4.71
C GLU A 343 -9.17 -4.24 -4.97
N PRO A 344 -8.25 -4.17 -3.99
CA PRO A 344 -6.99 -3.48 -4.18
C PRO A 344 -6.04 -4.30 -5.04
N ASP A 345 -5.23 -3.60 -5.84
CA ASP A 345 -3.97 -4.17 -6.30
C ASP A 345 -2.98 -4.22 -5.15
N ILE A 346 -2.35 -5.40 -4.99
CA ILE A 346 -1.41 -5.67 -3.91
C ILE A 346 0.01 -5.77 -4.46
N ILE A 347 0.91 -4.97 -3.88
CA ILE A 347 2.34 -5.05 -4.13
C ILE A 347 3.01 -5.53 -2.84
N ASN A 348 3.78 -6.61 -2.92
CA ASN A 348 4.57 -7.13 -1.81
C ASN A 348 6.04 -7.16 -2.21
N LYS A 349 6.88 -6.37 -1.51
CA LYS A 349 8.31 -6.23 -1.78
C LYS A 349 9.11 -6.29 -0.48
N ILE A 350 10.31 -6.85 -0.56
CA ILE A 350 11.32 -6.71 0.49
C ILE A 350 12.29 -5.61 0.09
N ILE A 351 12.45 -4.61 0.94
CA ILE A 351 13.35 -3.47 0.70
C ILE A 351 14.62 -3.67 1.53
N ASN A 352 15.77 -3.61 0.86
CA ASN A 352 17.09 -3.72 1.45
C ASN A 352 17.78 -2.35 1.46
N GLY A 353 18.29 -1.94 2.62
CA GLY A 353 19.01 -0.67 2.80
C GLY A 353 20.54 -0.82 2.86
N VAL A 354 21.07 -2.04 3.05
CA VAL A 354 22.50 -2.28 3.30
C VAL A 354 23.32 -2.29 2.03
N PHE A 355 24.44 -1.56 2.05
CA PHE A 355 25.46 -1.53 1.01
C PHE A 355 26.59 -2.50 1.37
N PHE A 356 26.87 -3.45 0.50
CA PHE A 356 28.08 -4.28 0.60
C PHE A 356 29.08 -3.82 -0.47
N LEU A 357 30.24 -3.32 -0.03
CA LEU A 357 31.35 -3.03 -0.93
C LEU A 357 31.95 -4.35 -1.48
N PRO A 358 32.37 -4.41 -2.76
CA PRO A 358 33.27 -5.47 -3.18
C PRO A 358 34.60 -5.33 -2.42
N PRO A 359 35.24 -6.43 -1.98
CA PRO A 359 36.58 -6.39 -1.40
C PRO A 359 37.59 -6.08 -2.51
N LEU A 360 37.79 -4.80 -2.80
CA LEU A 360 38.95 -4.31 -3.53
C LEU A 360 39.98 -3.87 -2.51
N VAL A 361 40.53 -4.83 -1.76
CA VAL A 361 41.91 -4.95 -1.26
C VAL A 361 41.93 -6.24 -0.41
N PHE A 362 42.47 -7.31 -0.96
CA PHE A 362 42.86 -8.49 -0.19
C PHE A 362 44.09 -8.10 0.66
N LEU A 363 43.87 -7.54 1.86
CA LEU A 363 44.93 -7.46 2.87
C LEU A 363 45.07 -8.85 3.50
N PRO A 364 46.28 -9.44 3.54
CA PRO A 364 46.47 -10.78 4.08
C PRO A 364 46.46 -10.69 5.62
N SER A 365 45.29 -10.88 6.24
CA SER A 365 45.20 -11.14 7.67
C SER A 365 44.14 -12.21 7.94
N PRO A 366 44.43 -13.28 8.70
CA PRO A 366 43.57 -14.45 8.86
C PRO A 366 42.53 -14.26 9.97
N ALA A 367 41.82 -13.13 9.98
CA ALA A 367 40.71 -12.88 10.89
C ALA A 367 39.61 -12.12 10.17
N LEU A 368 38.39 -12.66 10.20
CA LEU A 368 37.15 -12.21 9.55
C LEU A 368 37.00 -12.59 8.06
N ASN A 369 36.46 -13.79 7.84
CA ASN A 369 35.78 -14.14 6.59
C ASN A 369 34.34 -13.62 6.63
N PHE A 370 34.09 -12.43 6.09
CA PHE A 370 32.72 -11.98 5.82
C PHE A 370 32.54 -11.74 4.31
N VAL A 371 31.75 -12.61 3.70
CA VAL A 371 31.28 -12.48 2.32
C VAL A 371 29.78 -12.21 2.39
N LEU A 372 29.32 -11.04 1.92
CA LEU A 372 27.90 -10.73 1.79
C LEU A 372 27.60 -9.88 0.55
N ILE A 373 27.79 -10.44 -0.65
CA ILE A 373 27.35 -9.77 -1.88
C ILE A 373 25.80 -9.69 -1.89
N CYS A 374 25.25 -8.46 -1.85
CA CYS A 374 23.87 -8.18 -2.22
C CYS A 374 23.82 -6.93 -3.13
N THR A 375 23.48 -7.11 -4.40
CA THR A 375 23.06 -6.03 -5.31
C THR A 375 21.58 -5.74 -5.07
N GLY A 376 21.27 -4.71 -4.29
CA GLY A 376 19.89 -4.25 -4.03
C GLY A 376 19.67 -2.81 -4.47
N GLU A 377 18.46 -2.49 -4.92
CA GLU A 377 18.02 -1.10 -5.10
C GLU A 377 17.95 -0.42 -3.73
N HIS A 378 18.71 0.66 -3.55
CA HIS A 378 18.71 1.43 -2.31
C HIS A 378 17.67 2.53 -2.40
N TRP A 379 16.91 2.73 -1.33
CA TRP A 379 15.79 3.67 -1.32
C TRP A 379 16.01 4.79 -0.30
N GLU A 380 15.75 6.01 -0.74
CA GLU A 380 15.89 7.22 0.08
C GLU A 380 14.62 7.51 0.88
N PHE A 381 13.48 7.46 0.19
CA PHE A 381 12.15 7.62 0.77
C PHE A 381 11.08 7.01 -0.13
N LEU A 382 9.91 6.83 0.46
CA LEU A 382 8.64 6.58 -0.21
C LEU A 382 7.80 7.86 -0.13
N ILE A 383 7.06 8.19 -1.18
CA ILE A 383 6.06 9.26 -1.15
C ILE A 383 4.73 8.78 -1.70
N LEU A 384 3.63 9.14 -1.03
CA LEU A 384 2.26 9.00 -1.52
C LEU A 384 1.73 10.38 -1.92
N VAL A 385 1.09 10.50 -3.08
CA VAL A 385 0.49 11.76 -3.54
C VAL A 385 -0.91 11.56 -4.14
N SER A 386 -1.76 12.57 -4.02
CA SER A 386 -3.07 12.60 -4.68
C SER A 386 -2.93 13.00 -6.16
N ASP A 387 -3.99 12.76 -6.92
CA ASP A 387 -4.08 13.12 -8.34
C ASP A 387 -3.94 14.63 -8.56
N GLY A 388 -4.38 15.47 -7.62
CA GLY A 388 -4.18 16.92 -7.64
C GLY A 388 -2.71 17.34 -7.73
N ILE A 389 -1.77 16.48 -7.33
CA ILE A 389 -0.33 16.66 -7.51
C ILE A 389 0.15 15.99 -8.79
N SER A 390 -0.15 14.69 -8.99
CA SER A 390 0.40 13.92 -10.13
C SER A 390 -0.15 14.36 -11.50
N ASN A 391 -1.33 15.00 -11.54
CA ASN A 391 -1.88 15.60 -12.74
C ASN A 391 -1.16 16.90 -13.14
N VAL A 392 -0.44 17.54 -12.22
CA VAL A 392 0.21 18.85 -12.42
C VAL A 392 1.74 18.70 -12.53
N ILE A 393 2.33 17.75 -11.81
CA ILE A 393 3.77 17.54 -11.72
C ILE A 393 4.10 16.09 -12.06
N THR A 394 5.19 15.86 -12.80
CA THR A 394 5.60 14.50 -13.12
C THR A 394 6.19 13.75 -11.91
N ASN A 395 6.08 12.42 -11.91
CA ASN A 395 6.63 11.56 -10.86
C ASN A 395 8.10 11.81 -10.55
N GLN A 396 8.92 12.13 -11.57
CA GLN A 396 10.34 12.45 -11.37
C GLN A 396 10.51 13.83 -10.70
N GLU A 397 9.75 14.85 -11.13
CA GLU A 397 9.77 16.17 -10.48
C GLU A 397 9.31 16.08 -9.00
N ILE A 398 8.33 15.22 -8.70
CA ILE A 398 7.83 14.98 -7.32
C ILE A 398 8.96 14.49 -6.42
N ILE A 399 9.71 13.45 -6.81
CA ILE A 399 10.80 12.94 -5.97
C ILE A 399 11.98 13.92 -5.89
N ASP A 400 12.25 14.65 -6.97
CA ASP A 400 13.34 15.62 -7.02
C ASP A 400 13.07 16.82 -6.10
N LEU A 401 11.81 17.27 -5.98
CA LEU A 401 11.40 18.32 -5.04
C LEU A 401 11.67 17.95 -3.57
N CYS A 402 11.65 16.66 -3.24
CA CYS A 402 11.98 16.17 -1.89
C CYS A 402 13.48 16.16 -1.61
N LYS A 403 14.34 16.15 -2.63
CA LYS A 403 15.81 16.08 -2.43
C LYS A 403 16.34 17.33 -1.74
N GLY A 404 17.29 17.14 -0.83
CA GLY A 404 17.90 18.22 -0.05
C GLY A 404 16.96 18.89 0.98
N ALA A 405 15.78 18.32 1.26
CA ALA A 405 14.96 18.74 2.38
C ALA A 405 15.56 18.27 3.71
N LYS A 406 15.49 19.10 4.76
CA LYS A 406 16.02 18.74 6.09
C LYS A 406 15.10 17.75 6.80
N THR A 407 13.79 17.92 6.62
CA THR A 407 12.78 17.05 7.23
C THR A 407 11.81 16.51 6.18
N PRO A 408 11.21 15.33 6.41
CA PRO A 408 10.14 14.81 5.55
C PRO A 408 8.99 15.82 5.37
N LYS A 409 8.64 16.57 6.43
CA LYS A 409 7.61 17.61 6.36
C LYS A 409 7.97 18.73 5.38
N GLU A 410 9.21 19.19 5.40
CA GLU A 410 9.69 20.18 4.44
C GLU A 410 9.60 19.65 3.01
N ALA A 411 10.00 18.40 2.78
CA ALA A 411 9.86 17.76 1.47
C ALA A 411 8.41 17.69 0.99
N ALA A 412 7.49 17.29 1.87
CA ALA A 412 6.06 17.23 1.54
C ALA A 412 5.50 18.61 1.18
N ASN A 413 5.85 19.65 1.94
CA ASN A 413 5.44 21.02 1.66
C ASN A 413 5.98 21.50 0.30
N ARG A 414 7.28 21.27 0.00
CA ARG A 414 7.87 21.66 -1.29
C ARG A 414 7.12 21.08 -2.49
N VAL A 415 6.62 19.84 -2.38
CA VAL A 415 5.84 19.19 -3.45
C VAL A 415 4.48 19.88 -3.62
N VAL A 416 3.75 20.09 -2.51
CA VAL A 416 2.44 20.75 -2.53
C VAL A 416 2.54 22.20 -3.00
N ASP A 417 3.48 22.97 -2.45
CA ASP A 417 3.70 24.37 -2.80
C ASP A 417 4.05 24.54 -4.29
N PHE A 418 4.84 23.62 -4.85
CA PHE A 418 5.17 23.63 -6.27
C PHE A 418 3.94 23.32 -7.14
N ALA A 419 3.08 22.39 -6.72
CA ALA A 419 1.85 22.04 -7.44
C ALA A 419 0.85 23.20 -7.43
N GLU A 420 0.71 23.85 -6.28
CA GLU A 420 -0.12 25.04 -6.10
C GLU A 420 0.39 26.21 -6.94
N THR A 421 1.70 26.46 -6.95
CA THR A 421 2.32 27.51 -7.77
C THR A 421 2.09 27.30 -9.27
N LEU A 422 2.03 26.05 -9.72
CA LEU A 422 1.71 25.68 -11.10
C LEU A 422 0.21 25.83 -11.45
N GLY A 423 -0.63 26.18 -10.47
CA GLY A 423 -2.06 26.45 -10.65
C GLY A 423 -2.94 25.20 -10.56
N GLY A 424 -2.50 24.16 -9.85
CA GLY A 424 -3.38 23.03 -9.56
C GLY A 424 -4.62 23.47 -8.76
N ARG A 425 -5.78 22.91 -9.10
CA ARG A 425 -7.09 23.32 -8.53
C ARG A 425 -7.79 22.24 -7.73
N ASP A 426 -7.28 21.02 -7.78
CA ASP A 426 -7.80 19.90 -6.99
C ASP A 426 -7.17 19.86 -5.60
N ASN A 427 -7.66 18.97 -4.74
CA ASN A 427 -7.02 18.69 -3.47
C ASN A 427 -5.62 18.10 -3.69
N MET A 428 -4.64 18.65 -2.98
CA MET A 428 -3.25 18.23 -3.09
C MET A 428 -2.80 17.68 -1.75
N THR A 429 -2.49 16.40 -1.71
CA THR A 429 -1.95 15.76 -0.51
C THR A 429 -0.68 15.01 -0.83
N ALA A 430 0.36 15.21 -0.02
CA ALA A 430 1.62 14.48 -0.09
C ALA A 430 1.98 13.88 1.27
N ILE A 431 2.39 12.61 1.29
CA ILE A 431 2.92 11.91 2.47
C ILE A 431 4.31 11.38 2.17
N VAL A 432 5.35 11.92 2.80
CA VAL A 432 6.75 11.50 2.67
C VAL A 432 7.13 10.60 3.86
N VAL A 433 7.59 9.39 3.54
CA VAL A 433 8.06 8.39 4.49
C VAL A 433 9.57 8.20 4.32
N PRO A 434 10.41 8.68 5.26
CA PRO A 434 11.86 8.52 5.17
C PRO A 434 12.25 7.05 5.35
N LEU A 435 13.24 6.61 4.58
CA LEU A 435 13.85 5.29 4.69
C LEU A 435 15.32 5.43 5.12
N LEU A 436 16.05 4.31 5.22
CA LEU A 436 17.41 4.27 5.76
C LEU A 436 18.36 5.33 5.18
N ARG A 437 18.21 5.67 3.89
CA ARG A 437 19.11 6.61 3.20
C ARG A 437 18.61 8.06 3.16
N TRP A 438 17.53 8.39 3.88
CA TRP A 438 17.03 9.77 3.97
C TRP A 438 18.15 10.76 4.33
N GLY A 439 18.30 11.82 3.54
CA GLY A 439 19.33 12.85 3.73
C GLY A 439 20.76 12.42 3.39
N ASN A 440 20.97 11.13 3.05
CA ASN A 440 22.26 10.53 2.71
C ASN A 440 22.23 9.85 1.32
N GLY A 441 21.27 10.21 0.47
CA GLY A 441 21.21 9.74 -0.91
C GLY A 441 22.31 10.37 -1.78
N ALA A 442 22.86 9.58 -2.71
CA ALA A 442 23.79 10.05 -3.73
C ALA A 442 23.07 10.50 -5.02
N GLY A 443 21.76 10.21 -5.13
CA GLY A 443 20.97 10.52 -6.31
C GLY A 443 20.83 12.03 -6.54
N GLN A 444 21.18 12.47 -7.74
CA GLN A 444 21.06 13.86 -8.17
C GLN A 444 19.61 14.24 -8.47
N ASP A 445 19.34 15.53 -8.46
CA ASP A 445 18.07 16.12 -8.90
C ASP A 445 18.06 16.21 -10.43
N LEU A 446 17.17 15.46 -11.08
CA LEU A 446 17.16 15.29 -12.53
C LEU A 446 16.30 16.32 -13.25
N THR A 447 15.54 17.14 -12.53
CA THR A 447 14.49 17.99 -13.09
C THR A 447 14.63 19.48 -12.77
N VAL A 448 15.76 19.90 -12.18
CA VAL A 448 16.05 21.31 -11.84
C VAL A 448 15.76 22.25 -13.03
N GLU A 449 16.39 22.02 -14.18
CA GLU A 449 16.24 22.88 -15.37
C GLU A 449 14.79 22.97 -15.85
N ARG A 450 14.08 21.83 -15.85
CA ARG A 450 12.66 21.75 -16.24
C ARG A 450 11.79 22.58 -15.28
N ARG A 451 12.00 22.45 -13.97
CA ARG A 451 11.22 23.18 -12.95
C ARG A 451 11.49 24.67 -13.01
N GLU A 452 12.75 25.08 -13.19
CA GLU A 452 13.11 26.49 -13.39
C GLU A 452 12.48 27.08 -14.66
N TYR A 453 12.48 26.33 -15.76
CA TYR A 453 11.84 26.75 -17.00
C TYR A 453 10.33 26.98 -16.80
N ARG A 454 9.64 26.03 -16.16
CA ARG A 454 8.20 26.15 -15.85
C ARG A 454 7.89 27.36 -14.98
N MET A 455 8.74 27.62 -13.97
CA MET A 455 8.61 28.80 -13.11
C MET A 455 8.79 30.12 -13.88
N LYS A 456 9.75 30.19 -14.80
CA LYS A 456 9.94 31.37 -15.67
C LYS A 456 8.76 31.63 -16.60
N GLN A 457 8.10 30.57 -17.08
CA GLN A 457 6.91 30.72 -17.93
C GLN A 457 5.74 31.35 -17.16
N LEU A 458 5.55 30.99 -15.89
CA LEU A 458 4.52 31.58 -15.04
C LEU A 458 4.76 33.07 -14.79
N THR A 459 5.99 33.45 -14.45
CA THR A 459 6.32 34.87 -14.18
C THR A 459 6.22 35.74 -15.44
N THR A 460 6.59 35.19 -16.60
CA THR A 460 6.46 35.89 -17.89
C THR A 460 4.99 36.03 -18.30
N SER A 461 4.17 35.01 -18.06
CA SER A 461 2.73 35.01 -18.39
C SER A 461 1.92 35.93 -17.46
N GLY A 462 2.29 36.02 -16.17
CA GLY A 462 1.68 36.93 -15.20
C GLY A 462 1.97 38.43 -15.48
N GLY A 463 3.01 38.73 -16.27
CA GLY A 463 3.35 40.09 -16.70
C GLY A 463 2.54 40.63 -17.87
N SER A 464 1.72 39.80 -18.56
CA SER A 464 0.95 40.20 -19.74
C SER A 464 -0.51 40.60 -19.44
N GLY A 465 -0.85 40.89 -18.17
CA GLY A 465 -2.20 41.27 -17.72
C GLY A 465 -2.70 42.65 -18.15
N ARG A 466 -2.11 43.29 -19.17
CA ARG A 466 -2.54 44.61 -19.66
C ARG A 466 -2.59 44.71 -21.18
N GLN A 467 -3.26 43.78 -21.85
CA GLN A 467 -3.84 44.03 -23.17
C GLN A 467 -4.79 42.92 -23.60
N LYS A 468 -6.10 43.17 -23.40
CA LYS A 468 -7.20 42.95 -24.37
C LYS A 468 -8.55 43.06 -23.65
N ARG A 469 -8.92 44.30 -23.35
CA ARG A 469 -10.30 44.79 -23.47
C ARG A 469 -10.24 45.91 -24.49
N MET A 470 -10.53 45.59 -25.74
CA MET A 470 -11.15 46.46 -26.74
C MET A 470 -11.99 45.56 -27.63
#